data_AF-A0A4P5YFF7-F1
#
_entry.id   AF-A0A4P5YFF7-F1
#
_cell.length_a   1.000
_cell.length_b   1.000
_cell.length_c   1.000
_cell.angle_alpha   90.00
_cell.angle_beta   90.00
_cell.angle_gamma   90.00
#
_symmetry.space_group_name_H-M   'P 1'
#
loop_
_entity.id
_entity.type
_entity.pdbx_description
1 polymer ?
#
loop_
_entity_poly.entity_id
_entity_poly.type
_entity_poly.pdbx_seq_one_letter_code
_entity_poly.pdbx_strand_id
1 'polypeptide(L)'
;MGKAVVDPDELLRFVAGLKRFNTTAKDELTAVNRQFRRLGETWQDEEHAKFAESFEQMVRVVAKFLDESEQQVPILVRKAEAIRDYLGPGR
;
A
#
# COMPACT_ATOMS: atom_id res chain seq x y z
N MET A 1 23.80 -20.53 5.98
CA MET A 1 23.15 -20.15 4.73
C MET A 1 21.65 -20.39 4.86
N GLY A 2 20.90 -19.41 5.37
CA GLY A 2 19.45 -19.55 5.50
C GLY A 2 18.81 -19.32 4.13
N LYS A 3 18.58 -20.38 3.36
CA LYS A 3 17.66 -20.32 2.23
C LYS A 3 16.30 -19.99 2.82
N ALA A 4 15.89 -18.73 2.76
CA ALA A 4 14.50 -18.39 3.03
C ALA A 4 13.67 -19.09 1.94
N VAL A 5 13.13 -20.26 2.28
CA VAL A 5 12.15 -20.98 1.47
C VAL A 5 10.86 -20.16 1.58
N VAL A 6 10.77 -19.11 0.76
CA VAL A 6 9.50 -18.41 0.58
C VAL A 6 8.59 -19.36 -0.20
N ASP A 7 7.46 -19.73 0.39
CA ASP A 7 6.41 -20.45 -0.31
C ASP A 7 5.86 -19.55 -1.43
N PRO A 8 5.94 -19.94 -2.71
CA PRO A 8 5.43 -19.13 -3.82
C PRO A 8 3.93 -18.88 -3.69
N ASP A 9 3.15 -19.82 -3.13
CA ASP A 9 1.72 -19.64 -2.93
C ASP A 9 1.43 -18.64 -1.81
N GLU A 10 2.23 -18.65 -0.73
CA GLU A 10 2.16 -17.63 0.32
C GLU A 10 2.48 -16.24 -0.23
N LEU A 11 3.50 -16.13 -1.07
CA LEU A 11 3.87 -14.86 -1.71
C LEU A 11 2.76 -14.34 -2.62
N LEU A 12 2.11 -15.21 -3.40
CA LEU A 12 0.97 -14.84 -4.24
C LEU A 12 -0.26 -14.43 -3.41
N ARG A 13 -0.54 -15.14 -2.31
CA ARG A 13 -1.60 -14.75 -1.35
C ARG A 13 -1.33 -13.35 -0.79
N PHE A 14 -0.09 -13.06 -0.41
CA PHE A 14 0.31 -11.74 0.07
C PHE A 14 0.11 -10.67 -1.01
N VAL A 15 0.55 -10.90 -2.26
CA VAL A 15 0.36 -9.96 -3.37
C VAL A 15 -1.13 -9.67 -3.61
N ALA A 16 -1.99 -10.68 -3.56
CA ALA A 16 -3.43 -10.49 -3.68
C ALA A 16 -4.00 -9.66 -2.53
N GLY A 17 -3.51 -9.87 -1.31
CA GLY A 17 -3.82 -9.04 -0.13
C GLY A 17 -3.37 -7.59 -0.32
N LEU A 18 -2.13 -7.37 -0.75
CA LEU A 18 -1.55 -6.05 -0.96
C LEU A 18 -2.31 -5.23 -2.01
N LYS A 19 -2.70 -5.86 -3.14
CA LYS A 19 -3.53 -5.19 -4.17
C LYS A 19 -4.88 -4.72 -3.63
N ARG A 20 -5.54 -5.57 -2.83
CA ARG A 20 -6.82 -5.21 -2.19
C ARG A 20 -6.64 -4.08 -1.20
N PHE A 21 -5.63 -4.18 -0.33
CA PHE A 21 -5.27 -3.13 0.60
C PHE A 21 -5.03 -1.80 -0.11
N ASN A 22 -4.21 -1.79 -1.18
CA ASN A 22 -3.89 -0.57 -1.91
C ASN A 22 -5.15 0.11 -2.49
N THR A 23 -6.05 -0.69 -3.05
CA THR A 23 -7.32 -0.19 -3.60
C THR A 23 -8.17 0.45 -2.49
N THR A 24 -8.43 -0.29 -1.42
CA THR A 24 -9.25 0.21 -0.30
C THR A 24 -8.63 1.45 0.35
N ALA A 25 -7.32 1.43 0.63
CA ALA A 25 -6.64 2.55 1.26
C ALA A 25 -6.64 3.80 0.38
N LYS A 26 -6.54 3.66 -0.95
CA LYS A 26 -6.64 4.79 -1.89
C LYS A 26 -8.03 5.43 -1.88
N ASP A 27 -9.07 4.60 -1.84
CA ASP A 27 -10.46 5.07 -1.81
C ASP A 27 -10.76 5.80 -0.49
N GLU A 28 -10.35 5.22 0.65
CA GLU A 28 -10.49 5.83 1.98
C GLU A 28 -9.69 7.13 2.10
N LEU A 29 -8.45 7.15 1.60
CA LEU A 29 -7.62 8.36 1.59
C LEU A 29 -8.28 9.49 0.78
N THR A 30 -8.88 9.15 -0.35
CA THR A 30 -9.63 10.11 -1.18
C THR A 30 -10.89 10.61 -0.48
N ALA A 31 -11.61 9.72 0.22
CA ALA A 31 -12.81 10.07 0.97
C ALA A 31 -12.50 11.03 2.13
N VAL A 32 -11.53 10.68 2.97
CA VAL A 32 -11.16 11.50 4.14
C VAL A 32 -10.56 12.84 3.74
N ASN A 33 -9.76 12.91 2.66
CA ASN A 33 -9.22 14.17 2.16
C ASN A 33 -10.34 15.12 1.67
N ARG A 34 -11.38 14.59 1.02
CA ARG A 34 -12.57 15.40 0.66
C ARG A 34 -13.34 15.88 1.88
N GLN A 35 -13.50 15.05 2.90
CA GLN A 35 -14.18 15.44 4.14
C GLN A 35 -13.40 16.52 4.88
N PHE A 36 -12.06 16.37 4.96
CA PHE A 36 -11.18 17.34 5.59
C PHE A 36 -11.25 18.71 4.90
N ARG A 37 -11.25 18.75 3.56
CA ARG A 37 -11.41 20.00 2.80
C ARG A 37 -12.74 20.71 3.10
N ARG A 38 -13.84 19.97 3.17
CA ARG A 38 -15.16 20.52 3.54
C ARG A 38 -15.18 21.05 4.97
N LEU A 39 -14.53 20.34 5.90
CA LEU A 39 -14.43 20.77 7.29
C LEU A 39 -13.72 22.14 7.41
N GLY A 40 -12.70 22.39 6.60
CA GLY A 40 -12.00 23.67 6.52
C GLY A 40 -12.84 24.85 5.99
N GLU A 41 -14.02 24.60 5.43
CA GLU A 41 -14.99 25.66 5.08
C GLU A 41 -15.69 26.22 6.33
N THR A 42 -15.81 25.40 7.39
CA THR A 42 -16.53 25.74 8.63
C THR A 42 -15.64 25.86 9.86
N TRP A 43 -14.41 25.33 9.81
CA TRP A 43 -13.45 25.33 10.91
C TRP A 43 -12.16 26.03 10.46
N GLN A 44 -11.95 27.26 10.95
CA GLN A 44 -10.88 28.16 10.48
C GLN A 44 -10.19 28.85 11.67
N ASP A 45 -9.70 28.06 12.62
CA ASP A 45 -8.91 28.54 13.75
C ASP A 45 -7.47 27.98 13.75
N GLU A 46 -6.68 28.34 14.76
CA GLU A 46 -5.30 27.87 14.91
C GLU A 46 -5.21 26.35 15.15
N GLU A 47 -6.22 25.73 15.75
CA GLU A 47 -6.23 24.29 15.99
C GLU A 47 -6.48 23.53 14.68
N HIS A 48 -7.37 24.03 13.84
CA HIS A 48 -7.54 23.52 12.48
C HIS A 48 -6.22 23.61 11.69
N ALA A 49 -5.50 24.74 11.77
CA ALA A 49 -4.23 24.91 11.07
C ALA A 49 -3.17 23.88 11.52
N LYS A 50 -2.99 23.69 12.84
CA LYS A 50 -2.07 22.68 13.39
C LYS A 50 -2.45 21.26 12.96
N PHE A 51 -3.74 20.95 12.98
CA PHE A 51 -4.21 19.64 12.56
C PHE A 51 -4.07 19.41 11.05
N ALA A 52 -4.25 20.46 10.23
CA ALA A 52 -4.06 20.41 8.78
C ALA A 52 -2.64 19.99 8.40
N GLU A 53 -1.61 20.51 9.09
CA GLU A 53 -0.21 20.12 8.85
C GLU A 53 0.00 18.60 9.06
N SER A 54 -0.50 18.09 10.18
CA SER A 54 -0.41 16.65 10.50
C SER A 54 -1.20 15.79 9.50
N PHE A 55 -2.38 16.26 9.11
CA PHE A 55 -3.24 15.58 8.14
C PHE A 55 -2.57 15.51 6.76
N GLU A 56 -2.03 16.63 6.27
CA GLU A 56 -1.32 16.66 4.99
C GLU A 56 -0.08 15.76 5.00
N GLN A 57 0.67 15.73 6.10
CA GLN A 57 1.81 14.83 6.25
C GLN A 57 1.37 13.36 6.15
N MET A 58 0.31 12.97 6.86
CA MET A 58 -0.26 11.62 6.78
C MET A 58 -0.65 11.28 5.33
N VAL A 59 -1.34 12.19 4.64
CA VAL A 59 -1.76 11.96 3.24
C VAL A 59 -0.56 11.69 2.34
N ARG A 60 0.52 12.48 2.47
CA ARG A 60 1.75 12.30 1.68
C ARG A 60 2.42 10.95 1.95
N VAL A 61 2.52 10.56 3.23
CA VAL A 61 3.14 9.28 3.63
C VAL A 61 2.36 8.09 3.08
N VAL A 62 1.03 8.10 3.24
CA VAL A 62 0.17 7.01 2.76
C VAL A 62 0.21 6.94 1.23
N ALA A 63 0.09 8.07 0.54
CA ALA A 63 0.16 8.11 -0.93
C ALA A 63 1.49 7.54 -1.45
N LYS A 64 2.62 7.94 -0.85
CA LYS A 64 3.94 7.41 -1.21
C LYS A 64 4.03 5.90 -1.01
N PHE A 65 3.53 5.37 0.11
CA PHE A 65 3.53 3.93 0.37
C PHE A 65 2.66 3.17 -0.64
N LEU A 66 1.51 3.71 -1.02
CA LEU A 66 0.65 3.14 -2.06
C LEU A 66 1.40 3.04 -3.40
N ASP A 67 2.10 4.09 -3.80
CA ASP A 67 2.90 4.09 -5.04
C ASP A 67 4.04 3.05 -4.98
N GLU A 68 4.79 3.02 -3.88
CA GLU A 68 5.89 2.06 -3.69
C GLU A 68 5.41 0.61 -3.69
N SER A 69 4.29 0.34 -3.01
CA SER A 69 3.70 -1.01 -2.95
C SER A 69 3.15 -1.46 -4.30
N GLU A 70 2.52 -0.57 -5.09
CA GLU A 70 2.08 -0.88 -6.46
C GLU A 70 3.26 -1.23 -7.37
N GLN A 71 4.40 -0.55 -7.24
CA GLN A 71 5.63 -0.87 -7.98
C GLN A 71 6.23 -2.22 -7.57
N GLN A 72 6.04 -2.66 -6.31
CA GLN A 72 6.55 -3.95 -5.84
C GLN A 72 5.72 -5.15 -6.27
N VAL A 73 4.43 -4.98 -6.51
CA VAL A 73 3.54 -6.05 -6.96
C VAL A 73 4.13 -6.91 -8.10
N PRO A 74 4.55 -6.35 -9.26
CA PRO A 74 5.10 -7.17 -10.35
C PRO A 74 6.41 -7.88 -9.99
N ILE A 75 7.22 -7.29 -9.11
CA ILE A 75 8.48 -7.90 -8.64
C ILE A 75 8.19 -9.13 -7.79
N LEU A 76 7.23 -9.03 -6.86
CA LEU A 76 6.81 -10.14 -6.00
C LEU A 76 6.17 -11.28 -6.80
N VAL A 77 5.36 -10.96 -7.82
CA VAL A 77 4.77 -11.97 -8.73
C VAL A 77 5.86 -12.72 -9.48
N ARG A 78 6.79 -12.00 -10.14
CA ARG A 78 7.91 -12.63 -10.86
C ARG A 78 8.77 -13.50 -9.95
N LYS A 79 8.98 -13.07 -8.70
CA LYS A 79 9.71 -13.85 -7.70
C LYS A 79 8.98 -15.14 -7.34
N ALA A 80 7.65 -15.11 -7.18
CA ALA A 80 6.86 -16.31 -6.92
C ALA A 80 6.92 -17.29 -8.11
N GLU A 81 6.82 -16.79 -9.33
CA GLU A 81 6.93 -17.58 -10.57
C GLU A 81 8.29 -18.26 -10.67
N ALA A 82 9.39 -17.52 -10.46
CA ALA A 82 10.74 -18.06 -10.51
C ALA A 82 10.99 -19.14 -9.44
N ILE A 83 10.45 -18.96 -8.23
CA ILE A 83 10.53 -19.97 -7.17
C ILE A 83 9.74 -21.22 -7.56
N ARG A 84 8.54 -21.06 -8.12
CA ARG A 84 7.70 -22.18 -8.57
C ARG A 84 8.38 -22.96 -9.69
N ASP A 85 9.02 -22.29 -10.64
CA ASP A 85 9.74 -22.94 -11.73
C ASP A 85 10.98 -23.70 -11.23
N TYR A 86 11.65 -23.19 -10.20
CA TYR A 86 12.77 -23.88 -9.54
C TYR A 86 12.33 -25.10 -8.72
N LEU A 87 11.12 -25.06 -8.13
CA LEU A 87 10.54 -26.16 -7.34
C LEU A 87 9.72 -27.16 -8.18
N GLY A 88 9.37 -26.80 -9.42
CA GLY A 88 8.72 -27.66 -10.40
C GLY A 88 9.56 -28.91 -10.72
N PRO A 89 8.96 -29.96 -11.31
CA PRO A 89 9.59 -31.27 -11.41
C PRO A 89 10.94 -31.12 -12.11
N GLY A 90 12.00 -31.43 -11.37
CA GLY A 90 13.34 -31.50 -11.94
C GLY A 90 13.29 -32.31 -13.23
N ARG A 91 13.93 -31.79 -14.27
CA ARG A 91 14.38 -32.67 -15.35
C ARG A 91 15.30 -33.75 -14.77
#